data_AF-A0A966BYP6-F1
#
_entry.id   AF-A0A966BYP6-F1
#
_cell.length_a   1.000
_cell.length_b   1.000
_cell.length_c   1.000
_cell.angle_alpha   90.00
_cell.angle_beta   90.00
_cell.angle_gamma   90.00
#
_symmetry.space_group_name_H-M   'P 1'
#
loop_
_entity.id
_entity.type
_entity.pdbx_description
1 polymer ?
#
loop_
_entity_poly.entity_id
_entity_poly.type
_entity_poly.pdbx_seq_one_letter_code
_entity_poly.pdbx_strand_id
1 'polypeptide(L)'
;MEKHQNISWWHKQNDSGKDNFAVEYFDTQEKKERLFYPDFIIKTVDNKIYLVDTKKDATAKSTETKDKAEALQKWIKENQDKYELEIIGGIVISKYPNWLIHFSDVYIYENSDDWNIFLN
;
A
#
# COMPACT_ATOMS: atom_id res chain seq x y z
N MET A 1 6.50 24.46 -7.73
CA MET A 1 5.79 23.18 -7.93
C MET A 1 6.85 22.17 -8.28
N GLU A 2 7.33 21.41 -7.30
CA GLU A 2 8.25 20.30 -7.56
C GLU A 2 7.48 19.27 -8.38
N LYS A 3 7.89 19.09 -9.64
CA LYS A 3 7.44 17.97 -10.44
C LYS A 3 8.10 16.74 -9.83
N HIS A 4 7.35 15.80 -9.28
CA HIS A 4 7.85 14.44 -9.07
C HIS A 4 8.22 13.90 -10.45
N GLN A 5 9.48 14.05 -10.86
CA GLN A 5 9.94 13.77 -12.23
C GLN A 5 9.72 12.30 -12.63
N ASN A 6 9.40 11.45 -11.65
CA ASN A 6 9.31 10.01 -11.81
C ASN A 6 7.88 9.44 -11.82
N ILE A 7 6.82 10.26 -11.67
CA ILE A 7 5.43 9.77 -11.75
C ILE A 7 4.89 9.95 -13.17
N SER A 8 4.43 8.86 -13.79
CA SER A 8 3.77 8.87 -15.10
C SER A 8 2.27 9.21 -14.97
N TRP A 9 1.57 8.53 -14.05
CA TRP A 9 0.18 8.82 -13.72
C TRP A 9 -0.16 8.24 -12.34
N TRP A 10 -1.27 8.69 -11.76
CA TRP A 10 -1.83 8.11 -10.55
C TRP A 10 -3.36 8.10 -10.62
N HIS A 11 -3.97 7.18 -9.88
CA HIS A 11 -5.40 7.05 -9.72
C HIS A 11 -5.73 6.87 -8.23
N LYS A 12 -6.59 7.74 -7.69
CA LYS A 12 -7.16 7.54 -6.36
C LYS A 12 -8.40 6.66 -6.48
N GLN A 13 -8.43 5.55 -5.75
CA GLN A 13 -9.55 4.63 -5.73
C GLN A 13 -10.68 5.15 -4.83
N ASN A 14 -11.89 4.62 -5.06
CA ASN A 14 -13.00 4.76 -4.12
C ASN A 14 -12.99 3.60 -3.12
N ASP A 15 -13.64 3.79 -1.98
CA ASP A 15 -13.67 2.80 -0.89
C ASP A 15 -14.49 1.52 -1.20
N SER A 16 -15.16 1.47 -2.36
CA SER A 16 -15.90 0.29 -2.85
C SER A 16 -16.23 0.41 -4.34
N GLY A 17 -16.56 -0.72 -4.98
CA GLY A 17 -17.01 -0.77 -6.37
C GLY A 17 -16.42 -1.95 -7.14
N LYS A 18 -17.17 -2.49 -8.10
CA LYS A 18 -16.73 -3.63 -8.93
C LYS A 18 -15.57 -3.28 -9.87
N ASP A 19 -15.42 -1.99 -10.19
CA ASP A 19 -14.39 -1.50 -11.10
C ASP A 19 -13.08 -1.14 -10.36
N ASN A 20 -13.05 -1.25 -9.02
CA ASN A 20 -11.86 -0.97 -8.24
C ASN A 20 -11.03 -2.24 -8.04
N PHE A 21 -9.72 -2.10 -8.19
CA PHE A 21 -8.78 -3.09 -7.66
C PHE A 21 -9.01 -3.33 -6.17
N ALA A 22 -8.99 -4.60 -5.76
CA ALA A 22 -9.13 -5.01 -4.38
C ALA A 22 -8.27 -6.23 -4.08
N VAL A 23 -7.81 -6.33 -2.83
CA VAL A 23 -7.13 -7.49 -2.27
C VAL A 23 -8.03 -8.13 -1.22
N GLU A 24 -8.23 -9.44 -1.29
CA GLU A 24 -8.90 -10.20 -0.24
C GLU A 24 -8.01 -10.29 1.00
N TYR A 25 -8.58 -10.06 2.17
CA TYR A 25 -7.89 -10.24 3.44
C TYR A 25 -8.85 -10.79 4.50
N PHE A 26 -8.29 -11.53 5.47
CA PHE A 26 -9.03 -11.99 6.63
C PHE A 26 -8.95 -10.95 7.74
N ASP A 27 -10.09 -10.38 8.12
CA ASP A 27 -10.19 -9.48 9.26
C ASP A 27 -10.14 -10.32 10.55
N THR A 28 -9.01 -10.27 11.26
CA THR A 28 -8.79 -11.11 12.44
C THR A 28 -9.64 -10.69 13.64
N GLN A 29 -10.06 -9.42 13.69
CA GLN A 29 -10.92 -8.91 14.76
C GLN A 29 -12.37 -9.36 14.56
N GLU A 30 -12.87 -9.28 13.33
CA GLU A 30 -14.25 -9.66 12.98
C GLU A 30 -14.40 -11.13 12.58
N LYS A 31 -13.28 -11.85 12.39
CA LYS A 31 -13.20 -13.27 11.98
C LYS A 31 -13.92 -13.56 10.67
N LYS A 32 -13.70 -12.73 9.64
CA LYS A 32 -14.34 -12.90 8.33
C LYS A 32 -13.46 -12.39 7.19
N GLU A 33 -13.68 -12.93 5.99
CA GLU A 33 -13.06 -12.43 4.77
C GLU A 33 -13.66 -11.07 4.36
N ARG A 34 -12.80 -10.15 3.92
CA ARG A 34 -13.16 -8.80 3.49
C ARG A 34 -12.31 -8.38 2.28
N LEU A 35 -12.72 -7.28 1.66
CA LEU A 35 -11.98 -6.65 0.57
C LEU A 35 -11.26 -5.39 1.06
N PHE A 36 -10.00 -5.27 0.67
CA PHE A 36 -9.16 -4.11 0.89
C PHE A 36 -8.95 -3.38 -0.44
N TYR A 37 -9.28 -2.09 -0.45
CA TYR A 37 -9.10 -1.20 -1.59
C TYR A 37 -8.00 -0.19 -1.24
N PRO A 38 -6.76 -0.34 -1.73
CA PRO A 38 -5.71 0.65 -1.52
C PRO A 38 -6.14 2.04 -2.05
N ASP A 39 -5.81 3.10 -1.31
CA ASP A 39 -6.21 4.46 -1.67
C ASP A 39 -5.71 4.90 -3.07
N PHE A 40 -4.49 4.52 -3.45
CA PHE A 40 -3.86 4.96 -4.70
C PHE A 40 -3.19 3.82 -5.47
N ILE A 41 -3.31 3.91 -6.80
CA ILE A 41 -2.50 3.20 -7.77
C ILE A 41 -1.64 4.23 -8.49
N ILE A 42 -0.31 4.11 -8.41
CA ILE A 42 0.63 5.09 -8.98
C ILE A 42 1.56 4.39 -9.94
N LYS A 43 1.63 4.85 -11.19
CA LYS A 43 2.64 4.38 -12.16
C LYS A 43 3.78 5.37 -12.25
N THR A 44 4.99 4.84 -12.20
CA THR A 44 6.23 5.59 -12.37
C THR A 44 6.78 5.45 -13.79
N VAL A 45 7.65 6.37 -14.19
CA VAL A 45 8.30 6.37 -15.51
C VAL A 45 9.30 5.21 -15.67
N ASP A 46 9.86 4.69 -14.56
CA ASP A 46 10.75 3.53 -14.51
C ASP A 46 10.00 2.18 -14.42
N ASN A 47 8.75 2.16 -14.88
CA ASN A 47 7.90 0.98 -15.01
C ASN A 47 7.65 0.24 -13.67
N LYS A 48 7.39 1.00 -12.60
CA LYS A 48 6.87 0.47 -11.33
C LYS A 48 5.43 0.90 -11.10
N ILE A 49 4.64 0.03 -10.47
CA ILE A 49 3.31 0.33 -9.94
C ILE A 49 3.38 0.32 -8.41
N TYR A 50 2.87 1.38 -7.79
CA TYR A 50 2.68 1.46 -6.35
C TYR A 50 1.20 1.28 -6.00
N LEU A 51 0.90 0.31 -5.15
CA LEU A 51 -0.41 0.07 -4.54
C LEU A 51 -0.34 0.55 -3.09
N VAL A 52 -0.84 1.74 -2.79
CA VAL A 52 -0.62 2.35 -1.47
C VAL A 52 -1.90 2.76 -0.79
N ASP A 53 -1.91 2.56 0.52
CA ASP A 53 -3.01 2.92 1.40
C ASP A 53 -2.51 3.89 2.46
N THR A 54 -3.15 5.05 2.54
CA THR A 54 -2.72 6.12 3.42
C THR A 54 -3.36 5.98 4.79
N LYS A 55 -2.53 6.15 5.83
CA LYS A 55 -2.98 6.02 7.20
C LYS A 55 -2.47 7.18 8.05
N LYS A 56 -3.24 7.49 9.09
CA LYS A 56 -2.90 8.49 10.10
C LYS A 56 -2.84 7.82 11.47
N ASP A 57 -1.85 8.24 12.26
CA ASP A 57 -1.72 8.00 13.70
C ASP A 57 -2.24 6.63 14.17
N ALA A 58 -3.40 6.63 14.83
CA ALA A 58 -3.99 5.46 15.47
C ALA A 58 -4.42 4.37 14.47
N THR A 59 -4.90 4.73 13.28
CA THR A 59 -5.33 3.75 12.28
C THR A 59 -4.11 3.00 11.74
N ALA A 60 -2.95 3.64 11.62
CA ALA A 60 -1.72 2.96 11.19
C ALA A 60 -1.26 1.87 12.18
N LYS A 61 -1.70 1.93 13.45
CA LYS A 61 -1.41 0.95 14.50
C LYS A 61 -2.48 -0.12 14.66
N SER A 62 -3.56 -0.07 13.89
CA SER A 62 -4.68 -0.99 14.06
C SER A 62 -4.32 -2.41 13.57
N THR A 63 -4.97 -3.42 14.17
CA THR A 63 -4.90 -4.79 13.67
C THR A 63 -5.42 -4.88 12.24
N GLU A 64 -6.47 -4.13 11.89
CA GLU A 64 -7.00 -4.11 10.52
C GLU A 64 -5.95 -3.63 9.50
N THR A 65 -5.14 -2.61 9.85
CA THR A 65 -4.05 -2.15 8.97
C THR A 65 -2.96 -3.21 8.83
N LYS A 66 -2.63 -3.93 9.91
CA LYS A 66 -1.72 -5.09 9.86
C LYS A 66 -2.26 -6.16 8.91
N ASP A 67 -3.50 -6.58 9.10
CA ASP A 67 -4.12 -7.64 8.29
C ASP A 67 -4.14 -7.27 6.80
N LYS A 68 -4.48 -6.00 6.47
CA LYS A 68 -4.45 -5.46 5.10
C LYS A 68 -3.04 -5.41 4.52
N ALA A 69 -2.06 -4.91 5.28
CA ALA A 69 -0.68 -4.76 4.82
C ALA A 69 -0.05 -6.11 4.46
N GLU A 70 -0.22 -7.10 5.33
CA GLU A 70 0.32 -8.45 5.13
C GLU A 70 -0.39 -9.18 3.98
N ALA A 71 -1.71 -9.02 3.86
CA ALA A 71 -2.46 -9.54 2.72
C ALA A 71 -2.01 -8.91 1.39
N LEU A 72 -1.71 -7.61 1.36
CA LEU A 72 -1.17 -6.93 0.18
C LEU A 72 0.20 -7.51 -0.21
N GLN A 73 1.12 -7.70 0.75
CA GLN A 73 2.43 -8.30 0.43
C GLN A 73 2.30 -9.72 -0.12
N LYS A 74 1.41 -10.52 0.47
CA LYS A 74 1.11 -11.86 -0.05
C LYS A 74 0.59 -11.81 -1.47
N TRP A 75 -0.40 -10.94 -1.74
CA TRP A 75 -0.97 -10.77 -3.07
C TRP A 75 0.09 -10.35 -4.09
N ILE A 76 0.97 -9.39 -3.75
CA ILE A 76 2.04 -8.93 -4.63
C ILE A 76 2.95 -10.10 -5.01
N LYS A 77 3.43 -10.88 -4.04
CA LYS A 77 4.29 -12.05 -4.30
C LYS A 77 3.64 -13.09 -5.21
N GLU A 78 2.35 -13.34 -5.04
CA GLU A 78 1.60 -14.31 -5.84
C GLU A 78 1.30 -13.82 -7.26
N ASN A 79 1.44 -12.52 -7.52
CA ASN A 79 1.02 -11.90 -8.78
C ASN A 79 2.15 -11.19 -9.54
N GLN A 80 3.29 -10.89 -8.92
CA GLN A 80 4.40 -10.15 -9.54
C GLN A 80 4.83 -10.74 -10.89
N ASP A 81 5.01 -12.06 -10.97
CA ASP A 81 5.46 -12.74 -12.20
C ASP A 81 4.46 -12.67 -13.36
N LYS A 82 3.22 -12.21 -13.11
CA LYS A 82 2.18 -12.01 -14.13
C LYS A 82 2.32 -10.66 -14.84
N TYR A 83 3.21 -9.80 -14.38
CA TYR A 83 3.36 -8.43 -14.88
C TYR A 83 4.82 -8.15 -15.25
N GLU A 84 5.02 -7.43 -16.35
CA GLU A 84 6.34 -6.97 -16.81
C GLU A 84 6.85 -5.75 -16.02
N LEU A 85 6.00 -5.17 -15.18
CA LEU A 85 6.30 -4.03 -14.30
C LEU A 85 6.56 -4.52 -12.88
N GLU A 86 7.37 -3.78 -12.11
CA GLU A 86 7.56 -4.07 -10.69
C GLU A 86 6.36 -3.54 -9.88
N ILE A 87 5.78 -4.37 -9.02
CA ILE A 87 4.71 -4.00 -8.12
C ILE A 87 5.28 -3.81 -6.72
N ILE A 88 5.16 -2.59 -6.22
CA ILE A 88 5.46 -2.24 -4.83
C ILE A 88 4.14 -1.87 -4.17
N GLY A 89 3.94 -2.21 -2.92
CA GLY A 89 2.74 -1.79 -2.22
C GLY A 89 2.92 -1.80 -0.72
N GLY A 90 2.15 -0.98 -0.02
CA GLY A 90 2.33 -0.83 1.41
C GLY A 90 1.49 0.26 2.04
N ILE A 91 1.66 0.40 3.35
CA ILE A 91 1.00 1.44 4.14
C ILE A 91 1.86 2.70 4.11
N VAL A 92 1.24 3.83 3.79
CA VAL A 92 1.91 5.13 3.69
C VAL A 92 1.45 6.04 4.83
N ILE A 93 2.41 6.64 5.52
CA ILE A 93 2.16 7.61 6.59
C ILE A 93 2.94 8.91 6.35
N SER A 94 2.42 10.02 6.85
CA SER A 94 3.15 11.29 6.85
C SER A 94 3.97 11.42 8.14
N LYS A 95 5.28 11.62 8.01
CA LYS A 95 6.19 12.03 9.10
C LYS A 95 7.05 13.18 8.61
N TYR A 96 6.61 14.41 8.89
CA TYR A 96 7.24 15.63 8.40
C TYR A 96 8.79 15.58 8.51
N PRO A 97 9.53 15.93 7.45
CA PRO A 97 9.06 16.45 6.15
C PRO A 97 8.65 15.38 5.13
N ASN A 98 8.76 14.09 5.47
CA ASN A 98 8.67 13.00 4.51
C ASN A 98 7.32 12.27 4.58
N TRP A 99 7.03 11.57 3.48
CA TRP A 99 6.12 10.43 3.51
C TRP A 99 6.95 9.16 3.62
N LEU A 100 6.48 8.21 4.42
CA LEU A 100 7.14 6.93 4.61
C LEU A 100 6.20 5.81 4.19
N ILE A 101 6.75 4.75 3.62
CA ILE A 101 6.05 3.53 3.25
C ILE A 101 6.60 2.34 4.06
N HIS A 102 5.71 1.47 4.48
CA HIS A 102 6.02 0.16 5.07
C HIS A 102 5.49 -0.93 4.15
N PHE A 103 6.39 -1.79 3.67
CA PHE A 103 6.11 -2.85 2.70
C PHE A 103 6.76 -4.19 3.08
N SER A 104 7.09 -4.39 4.35
CA SER A 104 7.62 -5.68 4.83
C SER A 104 6.51 -6.71 4.94
N ASP A 105 6.86 -8.00 4.79
CA ASP A 105 5.93 -9.13 4.89
C ASP A 105 5.16 -9.20 6.20
N VAL A 106 5.80 -8.77 7.28
CA VAL A 106 5.22 -8.67 8.62
C VAL A 106 5.10 -7.20 8.94
N TYR A 107 3.88 -6.75 9.19
CA TYR A 107 3.62 -5.35 9.51
C TYR A 107 3.76 -5.13 11.03
N ILE A 108 4.78 -4.34 11.39
CA ILE A 108 5.04 -3.89 12.76
C ILE A 108 5.24 -2.38 12.72
N TYR A 109 4.22 -1.62 13.15
CA TYR A 109 4.24 -0.16 13.07
C TYR A 109 5.43 0.46 13.83
N GLU A 110 5.74 -0.09 15.00
CA GLU A 110 6.78 0.41 15.91
C GLU A 110 8.21 0.15 15.41
N ASN A 111 8.41 -0.78 14.46
CA ASN A 111 9.74 -1.07 13.94
C ASN A 111 10.17 0.03 12.96
N SER A 112 11.02 0.94 13.41
CA SER A 112 11.47 2.09 12.60
C SER A 112 12.20 1.69 11.33
N ASP A 113 12.88 0.55 11.34
CA ASP A 113 13.79 0.11 10.27
C ASP A 113 13.02 -0.40 9.04
N ASP A 114 11.74 -0.73 9.20
CA ASP A 114 10.86 -1.13 8.10
C ASP A 114 10.28 0.07 7.32
N TRP A 115 10.42 1.29 7.84
CA TRP A 115 9.88 2.50 7.20
C TRP A 115 10.88 3.11 6.24
N ASN A 116 10.51 3.17 4.96
CA ASN A 116 11.33 3.71 3.89
C ASN A 116 10.74 5.03 3.38
N ILE A 117 11.56 5.92 2.82
CA ILE A 117 11.05 7.15 2.20
C ILE A 117 10.16 6.79 1.00
N PHE A 118 8.93 7.27 1.01
CA PHE A 118 7.97 7.03 -0.06
C PHE A 118 8.17 8.04 -1.18
N LEU A 119 8.66 7.56 -2.33
CA LEU A 119 8.85 8.30 -3.58
C LEU A 119 9.59 9.64 -3.40
N ASN A 120 10.89 9.65 -3.72
CA ASN A 120 11.69 10.87 -3.89
C ASN A 120 11.58 11.43 -5.31
#